data_AF-A0A8J2T4P3-F1
#
_entry.id   AF-A0A8J2T4P3-F1
#
_cell.length_a   1.000
_cell.length_b   1.000
_cell.length_c   1.000
_cell.angle_alpha   90.00
_cell.angle_beta   90.00
_cell.angle_gamma   90.00
#
_symmetry.space_group_name_H-M   'P 1'
#
loop_
_entity.id
_entity.type
_entity.pdbx_description
1 polymer ?
#
loop_
_entity_poly.entity_id
_entity_poly.type
_entity_poly.pdbx_seq_one_letter_code
_entity_poly.pdbx_strand_id
1 'polypeptide(L)'
;MDVNERYRKDLEQTSDTLLAYLINTKHLGNLHILRAHAVEEDLKYHGKKNSITQYQEKHRTLEFECFEQQEDKLSSLAEKYGEFQEIQKTRKFSVDFDAPNIETIKSIPGQEIIEEDNPDDAGLTELKRRLLGKRPSQERDTEKSAEKQIEDQDNLQNDLIHDMAKLVGSLKQGANAFQSALDEDKFVLDAAEIGVQVASRSLTNVSGKLKKYDKKKLGYLFYILTTIFMIVGLVVTFIIIKLFPAL
;
A
#
# COMPACT_ATOMS: atom_id res chain seq x y z
N MET A 1 -32.73 27.13 -9.00
CA MET A 1 -31.43 26.68 -9.52
C MET A 1 -31.69 25.41 -10.28
N ASP A 2 -31.43 25.40 -11.58
CA ASP A 2 -31.71 24.22 -12.41
C ASP A 2 -30.79 23.06 -11.99
N VAL A 3 -31.27 21.82 -12.08
CA VAL A 3 -30.49 20.62 -11.73
C VAL A 3 -29.21 20.55 -12.58
N ASN A 4 -29.31 21.06 -13.81
CA ASN A 4 -28.22 21.15 -14.76
C ASN A 4 -27.16 22.20 -14.36
N GLU A 5 -27.58 23.39 -13.94
CA GLU A 5 -26.66 24.44 -13.45
C GLU A 5 -25.93 24.01 -12.17
N ARG A 6 -26.62 23.29 -11.29
CA ARG A 6 -26.02 22.76 -10.06
C ARG A 6 -24.96 21.70 -10.37
N TYR A 7 -25.25 20.78 -11.29
CA TYR A 7 -24.30 19.77 -11.74
C TYR A 7 -23.01 20.40 -12.30
N ARG A 8 -23.13 21.38 -13.19
CA ARG A 8 -21.97 22.05 -13.80
C ARG A 8 -21.12 22.78 -12.76
N LYS A 9 -21.76 23.45 -11.81
CA LYS A 9 -21.07 24.14 -10.71
C LYS A 9 -20.33 23.15 -9.79
N ASP A 10 -20.96 22.04 -9.45
CA ASP A 10 -20.38 21.01 -8.57
C ASP A 10 -19.17 20.33 -9.26
N LEU A 11 -19.21 20.19 -10.59
CA LEU A 11 -18.11 19.64 -11.39
C LEU A 11 -16.94 20.63 -11.56
N GLU A 12 -17.22 21.91 -11.85
CA GLU A 12 -16.19 22.96 -12.00
C GLU A 12 -15.45 23.25 -10.69
N GLN A 13 -16.13 23.09 -9.55
CA GLN A 13 -15.54 23.36 -8.24
C GLN A 13 -14.62 22.22 -7.75
N THR A 14 -14.62 21.07 -8.43
CA THR A 14 -13.94 19.86 -7.98
C THR A 14 -12.67 19.59 -8.80
N SER A 15 -11.50 19.81 -8.19
CA SER A 15 -10.19 19.53 -8.83
C SER A 15 -9.73 18.08 -8.66
N ASP A 16 -10.26 17.35 -7.67
CA ASP A 16 -9.88 15.97 -7.39
C ASP A 16 -10.69 14.97 -8.24
N THR A 17 -9.97 14.07 -8.93
CA THR A 17 -10.54 13.03 -9.79
C THR A 17 -11.45 12.07 -9.01
N LEU A 18 -11.07 11.69 -7.79
CA LEU A 18 -11.87 10.78 -6.95
C LEU A 18 -13.17 11.46 -6.51
N LEU A 19 -13.06 12.70 -6.03
CA LEU A 19 -14.20 13.46 -5.56
C LEU A 19 -15.18 13.74 -6.71
N ALA A 20 -14.69 14.07 -7.90
CA ALA A 20 -15.52 14.24 -9.10
C ALA A 20 -16.28 12.95 -9.46
N TYR A 21 -15.63 11.79 -9.36
CA TYR A 21 -16.28 10.49 -9.58
C TYR A 21 -17.41 10.22 -8.57
N LEU A 22 -17.18 10.49 -7.29
CA LEU A 22 -18.18 10.29 -6.23
C LEU A 22 -19.38 11.23 -6.41
N ILE A 23 -19.12 12.49 -6.73
CA ILE A 23 -20.15 13.50 -7.02
C ILE A 23 -20.99 13.04 -8.22
N ASN A 24 -20.37 12.63 -9.31
CA ASN A 24 -21.07 12.10 -10.50
C ASN A 24 -21.92 10.87 -10.17
N THR A 25 -21.38 9.94 -9.37
CA THR A 25 -22.13 8.76 -8.91
C THR A 25 -23.40 9.16 -8.16
N LYS A 26 -23.31 10.17 -7.29
CA LYS A 26 -24.46 10.71 -6.58
C LYS A 26 -25.45 11.41 -7.52
N HIS A 27 -24.98 12.16 -8.51
CA HIS A 27 -25.86 12.79 -9.50
C HIS A 27 -26.61 11.75 -10.33
N LEU A 28 -25.94 10.67 -10.72
CA LEU A 28 -26.56 9.55 -11.42
C LEU A 28 -27.64 8.87 -10.57
N GLY A 29 -27.36 8.65 -9.28
CA GLY A 29 -28.36 8.13 -8.32
C GLY A 29 -29.58 9.05 -8.20
N ASN A 30 -29.37 10.37 -8.16
CA ASN A 30 -30.46 11.35 -8.15
C ASN A 30 -31.29 11.29 -9.44
N LEU A 31 -30.67 11.21 -10.61
CA LEU A 31 -31.35 11.07 -11.89
C LEU A 31 -32.15 9.76 -11.96
N HIS A 32 -31.59 8.66 -11.44
CA HIS A 32 -32.30 7.39 -11.33
C HIS A 32 -33.56 7.49 -10.48
N ILE A 33 -33.51 8.18 -9.33
CA ILE A 33 -34.69 8.43 -8.47
C ILE A 33 -35.74 9.26 -9.22
N LEU A 34 -35.32 10.33 -9.92
CA LEU A 34 -36.23 11.16 -10.71
C LEU A 34 -36.90 10.37 -11.83
N ARG A 35 -36.14 9.50 -12.51
CA ARG A 35 -36.65 8.58 -13.52
C ARG A 35 -37.64 7.59 -12.93
N ALA A 36 -37.32 6.98 -11.78
CA ALA A 36 -38.19 6.03 -11.11
C ALA A 36 -39.52 6.69 -10.71
N HIS A 37 -39.48 7.92 -10.18
CA HIS A 37 -40.67 8.69 -9.86
C HIS A 37 -41.50 9.02 -11.11
N ALA A 38 -40.85 9.43 -12.21
CA ALA A 38 -41.54 9.69 -13.48
C ALA A 38 -42.23 8.45 -14.05
N VAL A 39 -41.61 7.27 -13.89
CA VAL A 39 -42.19 5.98 -14.27
C VAL A 39 -43.36 5.61 -13.36
N GLU A 40 -43.22 5.79 -12.05
CA GLU A 40 -44.27 5.50 -11.08
C GLU A 40 -45.51 6.38 -11.30
N GLU A 41 -45.31 7.68 -11.60
CA GLU A 41 -46.40 8.58 -11.95
C GLU A 41 -47.12 8.14 -13.23
N ASP A 42 -46.40 7.79 -14.29
CA ASP A 42 -47.03 7.34 -15.53
C ASP A 42 -47.76 5.99 -15.34
N LEU A 43 -47.25 5.09 -14.50
CA LEU A 43 -47.96 3.86 -14.14
C LEU A 43 -49.26 4.15 -13.37
N LYS A 44 -49.23 5.10 -12.41
CA LYS A 44 -50.42 5.51 -11.63
C LYS A 44 -51.49 6.17 -12.48
N TYR A 45 -51.10 6.98 -13.46
CA TYR A 45 -52.02 7.74 -14.31
C TYR A 45 -52.25 7.09 -15.70
N HIS A 46 -51.87 5.82 -15.88
CA HIS A 46 -51.97 5.09 -17.15
C HIS A 46 -51.41 5.87 -18.36
N GLY A 47 -50.25 6.53 -18.18
CA GLY A 47 -49.56 7.26 -19.23
C GLY A 47 -50.21 8.57 -19.68
N LYS A 48 -51.28 9.03 -19.02
CA LYS A 48 -51.95 10.30 -19.38
C LYS A 48 -51.13 11.55 -19.08
N LYS A 49 -50.17 11.45 -18.15
CA LYS A 49 -49.36 12.57 -17.67
C LYS A 49 -48.09 12.80 -18.52
N ASN A 50 -47.70 11.82 -19.34
CA ASN A 50 -46.46 11.82 -20.14
C ASN A 50 -45.23 12.21 -19.29
N SER A 51 -45.19 11.81 -18.02
CA SER A 51 -44.14 12.21 -17.09
C SER A 51 -42.78 11.65 -17.48
N ILE A 52 -42.75 10.46 -18.12
CA ILE A 52 -41.53 9.87 -18.69
C ILE A 52 -41.01 10.72 -19.86
N THR A 53 -41.87 11.15 -20.78
CA THR A 53 -41.45 11.97 -21.94
C THR A 53 -40.91 13.32 -21.48
N GLN A 54 -41.55 13.95 -20.48
CA GLN A 54 -41.06 15.20 -19.88
C GLN A 54 -39.71 15.01 -19.18
N TYR A 55 -39.52 13.89 -18.47
CA TYR A 55 -38.22 13.54 -17.89
C TYR A 55 -37.15 13.39 -18.97
N GLN A 56 -37.45 12.65 -20.05
CA GLN A 56 -36.51 12.41 -21.15
C GLN A 56 -36.13 13.71 -21.86
N GLU A 57 -37.08 14.59 -22.16
CA GLU A 57 -36.77 15.87 -22.80
C GLU A 57 -35.86 16.75 -21.94
N LYS A 58 -36.07 16.75 -20.62
CA LYS A 58 -35.35 17.63 -19.70
C LYS A 58 -33.99 17.09 -19.25
N HIS A 59 -33.87 15.78 -19.06
CA HIS A 59 -32.73 15.17 -18.37
C HIS A 59 -31.88 14.24 -19.23
N ARG A 60 -32.28 13.91 -20.47
CA ARG A 60 -31.52 12.99 -21.33
C ARG A 60 -30.09 13.44 -21.61
N THR A 61 -29.89 14.72 -21.90
CA THR A 61 -28.55 15.27 -22.17
C THR A 61 -27.66 15.21 -20.94
N LEU A 62 -28.22 15.58 -19.79
CA LEU A 62 -27.52 15.54 -18.50
C LEU A 62 -27.21 14.09 -18.06
N GLU A 63 -28.14 13.15 -18.29
CA GLU A 63 -27.92 11.73 -17.99
C GLU A 63 -26.76 11.18 -18.84
N PHE A 64 -26.72 11.50 -20.13
CA PHE A 64 -25.62 11.13 -21.01
C PHE A 64 -24.28 11.72 -20.55
N GLU A 65 -24.23 13.02 -20.25
CA GLU A 65 -23.01 13.70 -19.78
C GLU A 65 -22.51 13.12 -18.45
N CYS A 66 -23.40 12.79 -17.51
CA CYS A 66 -23.05 12.12 -16.26
C CYS A 66 -22.41 10.75 -16.51
N PHE A 67 -22.96 9.95 -17.44
CA PHE A 67 -22.41 8.64 -17.78
C PHE A 67 -21.03 8.75 -18.45
N GLU A 68 -20.89 9.66 -19.41
CA GLU A 68 -19.61 9.93 -20.10
C GLU A 68 -18.53 10.34 -19.09
N GLN A 69 -18.82 11.32 -18.25
CA GLN A 69 -17.87 11.78 -17.23
C GLN A 69 -17.53 10.68 -16.21
N GLN A 70 -18.48 9.81 -15.85
CA GLN A 70 -18.22 8.72 -14.92
C GLN A 70 -17.20 7.72 -15.47
N GLU A 71 -17.36 7.31 -16.74
CA GLU A 71 -16.43 6.41 -17.41
C GLU A 71 -15.04 7.05 -17.57
N ASP A 72 -14.99 8.33 -17.96
CA ASP A 72 -13.72 9.07 -18.10
C ASP A 72 -12.95 9.15 -16.77
N LYS A 73 -13.65 9.48 -15.66
CA LYS A 73 -13.02 9.54 -14.34
C LYS A 73 -12.62 8.16 -13.83
N LEU A 74 -13.41 7.12 -14.11
CA LEU A 74 -13.09 5.74 -13.74
C LEU A 74 -11.83 5.26 -14.47
N SER A 75 -11.75 5.50 -15.78
CA SER A 75 -10.58 5.18 -16.59
C SER A 75 -9.32 5.87 -16.06
N SER A 76 -9.42 7.18 -15.78
CA SER A 76 -8.34 7.97 -15.19
C SER A 76 -7.90 7.45 -13.80
N LEU A 77 -8.85 6.99 -12.98
CA LEU A 77 -8.56 6.42 -11.67
C LEU A 77 -7.89 5.03 -11.78
N ALA A 78 -8.33 4.21 -12.74
CA ALA A 78 -7.76 2.90 -13.01
C ALA A 78 -6.31 3.00 -13.50
N GLU A 79 -6.00 3.99 -14.36
CA GLU A 79 -4.63 4.27 -14.81
C GLU A 79 -3.72 4.64 -13.64
N LYS A 80 -4.12 5.62 -12.81
CA LYS A 80 -3.38 6.03 -11.60
C LYS A 80 -3.16 4.85 -10.63
N TYR A 81 -4.16 3.98 -10.49
CA TYR A 81 -4.02 2.79 -9.65
C TYR A 81 -3.02 1.79 -10.24
N GLY A 82 -3.01 1.61 -11.56
CA GLY A 82 -2.02 0.80 -12.27
C GLY A 82 -0.59 1.30 -12.04
N GLU A 83 -0.34 2.60 -12.23
CA GLU A 83 0.95 3.22 -11.96
C GLU A 83 1.39 3.02 -10.51
N PHE A 84 0.48 3.24 -9.55
CA PHE A 84 0.76 3.03 -8.14
C PHE A 84 1.13 1.57 -7.83
N GLN A 85 0.44 0.62 -8.45
CA GLN A 85 0.72 -0.81 -8.30
C GLN A 85 2.10 -1.17 -8.88
N GLU A 86 2.47 -0.59 -10.03
CA GLU A 86 3.81 -0.77 -10.60
C GLU A 86 4.90 -0.17 -9.72
N ILE A 87 4.70 1.04 -9.19
CA ILE A 87 5.62 1.68 -8.24
C ILE A 87 5.77 0.83 -6.99
N GLN A 88 4.69 0.25 -6.45
CA GLN A 88 4.81 -0.66 -5.31
C GLN A 88 5.60 -1.93 -5.66
N LYS A 89 5.39 -2.49 -6.85
CA LYS A 89 6.16 -3.66 -7.33
C LYS A 89 7.64 -3.29 -7.47
N THR A 90 7.98 -2.18 -8.12
CA THR A 90 9.37 -1.76 -8.34
C THR A 90 10.08 -1.36 -7.05
N ARG A 91 9.41 -0.70 -6.10
CA ARG A 91 9.97 -0.39 -4.76
C ARG A 91 10.37 -1.63 -3.98
N LYS A 92 9.68 -2.77 -4.16
CA LYS A 92 10.12 -4.05 -3.55
C LYS A 92 11.43 -4.57 -4.15
N PHE A 93 11.81 -4.11 -5.35
CA PHE A 93 13.02 -4.55 -6.06
C PHE A 93 14.13 -3.48 -6.10
N SER A 94 13.83 -2.19 -5.87
CA SER A 94 14.81 -1.11 -5.82
C SER A 94 15.01 -0.63 -4.39
N VAL A 95 15.89 -1.32 -3.65
CA VAL A 95 16.50 -0.75 -2.44
C VAL A 95 17.64 0.15 -2.91
N ASP A 96 17.37 1.45 -3.02
CA ASP A 96 18.38 2.45 -3.35
C ASP A 96 19.04 2.93 -2.05
N PHE A 97 20.30 2.58 -1.85
CA PHE A 97 21.02 2.76 -0.57
C PHE A 97 21.53 4.20 -0.33
N ASP A 98 21.36 5.10 -1.29
CA ASP A 98 21.94 6.45 -1.26
C ASP A 98 20.91 7.61 -1.31
N ALA A 99 19.60 7.33 -1.22
CA ALA A 99 18.60 8.40 -1.22
C ALA A 99 18.60 9.16 0.13
N PRO A 100 18.87 10.48 0.17
CA PRO A 100 18.82 11.24 1.42
C PRO A 100 17.36 11.34 1.88
N ASN A 101 17.05 10.61 2.96
CA ASN A 101 15.91 10.75 3.88
C ASN A 101 14.71 11.55 3.30
N ILE A 102 13.96 10.95 2.38
CA ILE A 102 12.67 11.49 1.96
C ILE A 102 11.67 11.11 3.04
N GLU A 103 11.19 12.13 3.75
CA GLU A 103 10.19 12.07 4.80
C GLU A 103 9.11 11.02 4.50
N THR A 104 9.04 10.03 5.38
CA THR A 104 8.08 8.94 5.42
C THR A 104 6.66 9.46 5.26
N ILE A 105 6.13 9.43 4.04
CA ILE A 105 4.73 9.71 3.76
C ILE A 105 3.91 8.61 4.43
N LYS A 106 3.20 9.02 5.48
CA LYS A 106 2.16 8.32 6.24
C LYS A 106 1.52 7.17 5.45
N SER A 107 1.80 5.95 5.89
CA SER A 107 1.09 4.74 5.53
C SER A 107 -0.41 4.90 5.82
N ILE A 108 -1.23 4.71 4.78
CA ILE A 108 -2.69 4.57 4.89
C ILE A 108 -2.98 3.12 5.33
N PRO A 109 -3.86 2.89 6.32
CA PRO A 109 -4.19 1.55 6.81
C PRO A 109 -5.26 0.89 5.93
N GLY A 110 -5.08 -0.39 5.60
CA GLY A 110 -6.13 -1.18 4.94
C GLY A 110 -5.67 -2.27 3.98
N GLN A 111 -4.53 -2.92 4.23
CA GLN A 111 -4.13 -4.09 3.43
C GLN A 111 -4.41 -5.36 4.22
N GLU A 112 -5.47 -6.06 3.79
CA GLU A 112 -5.88 -7.37 4.28
C GLU A 112 -4.71 -8.36 4.13
N ILE A 113 -4.22 -8.83 5.27
CA ILE A 113 -3.41 -10.04 5.35
C ILE A 113 -4.42 -11.17 5.54
N ILE A 114 -4.40 -12.12 4.63
CA ILE A 114 -5.09 -13.40 4.76
C ILE A 114 -4.42 -14.10 5.94
N GLU A 115 -5.05 -14.03 7.11
CA GLU A 115 -4.56 -14.66 8.33
C GLU A 115 -5.06 -16.10 8.45
N GLU A 116 -4.11 -16.95 8.81
CA GLU A 116 -4.26 -18.36 9.11
C GLU A 116 -5.25 -18.59 10.25
N ASP A 117 -5.88 -19.76 10.18
CA ASP A 117 -6.89 -20.33 11.08
C ASP A 117 -6.41 -20.35 12.55
N ASN A 118 -6.62 -19.24 13.26
CA ASN A 118 -6.41 -19.13 14.70
C ASN A 118 -7.79 -19.04 15.39
N PRO A 119 -8.13 -19.94 16.33
CA PRO A 119 -9.48 -20.05 16.90
C PRO A 119 -9.96 -18.84 17.71
N ASP A 120 -9.09 -17.87 17.99
CA ASP A 120 -9.40 -16.66 18.76
C ASP A 120 -9.97 -15.52 17.88
N ASP A 121 -9.79 -15.58 16.54
CA ASP A 121 -10.33 -14.58 15.59
C ASP A 121 -11.79 -14.81 15.19
N ALA A 122 -12.35 -15.96 15.54
CA ALA A 122 -13.78 -16.23 15.36
C ALA A 122 -14.66 -15.21 16.11
N GLY A 123 -14.21 -14.76 17.30
CA GLY A 123 -14.90 -13.75 18.09
C GLY A 123 -14.87 -12.36 17.47
N LEU A 124 -13.73 -11.96 16.89
CA LEU A 124 -13.54 -10.68 16.20
C LEU A 124 -14.33 -10.62 14.90
N THR A 125 -14.41 -11.75 14.18
CA THR A 125 -15.17 -11.86 12.93
C THR A 125 -16.68 -11.82 13.19
N GLU A 126 -17.16 -12.44 14.28
CA GLU A 126 -18.56 -12.35 14.75
C GLU A 126 -18.91 -10.92 15.22
N LEU A 127 -17.99 -10.24 15.92
CA LEU A 127 -18.16 -8.83 16.34
C LEU A 127 -18.23 -7.89 15.13
N LYS A 128 -17.32 -8.06 14.16
CA LYS A 128 -17.32 -7.34 12.88
C LYS A 128 -18.63 -7.57 12.13
N ARG A 129 -19.14 -8.81 12.10
CA ARG A 129 -20.43 -9.15 11.48
C ARG A 129 -21.64 -8.51 12.18
N ARG A 130 -21.60 -8.37 13.51
CA ARG A 130 -22.61 -7.63 14.30
C ARG A 130 -22.54 -6.13 14.08
N LEU A 131 -21.34 -5.55 14.02
CA LEU A 131 -21.12 -4.13 13.76
C LEU A 131 -21.50 -3.72 12.33
N LEU A 132 -21.32 -4.61 11.34
CA LEU A 132 -21.72 -4.40 9.94
C LEU A 132 -23.22 -4.66 9.67
N GLY A 133 -24.03 -4.91 10.71
CA GLY A 133 -25.49 -4.81 10.62
C GLY A 133 -26.19 -5.85 9.75
N LYS A 134 -25.53 -6.94 9.33
CA LYS A 134 -26.16 -7.99 8.52
C LYS A 134 -26.88 -9.00 9.42
N ARG A 135 -27.99 -8.58 10.03
CA ARG A 135 -28.94 -9.50 10.67
C ARG A 135 -29.88 -10.07 9.60
N PRO A 136 -30.07 -11.40 9.50
CA PRO A 136 -31.15 -11.95 8.70
C PRO A 136 -32.46 -11.39 9.26
N SER A 137 -33.30 -10.88 8.38
CA SER A 137 -34.63 -10.36 8.65
C SER A 137 -35.44 -11.38 9.45
N GLN A 138 -35.50 -11.18 10.76
CA GLN A 138 -36.44 -11.87 11.64
C GLN A 138 -37.67 -10.97 11.80
N GLU A 139 -38.82 -11.60 11.63
CA GLU A 139 -40.12 -11.00 11.37
C GLU A 139 -40.55 -9.98 12.42
N ARG A 140 -41.35 -9.02 11.95
CA ARG A 140 -41.95 -7.93 12.72
C ARG A 140 -42.97 -8.49 13.69
N ASP A 141 -42.67 -8.50 14.98
CA ASP A 141 -43.68 -8.45 16.04
C ASP A 141 -43.85 -6.99 16.49
N THR A 142 -44.85 -6.35 15.91
CA THR A 142 -45.37 -5.04 16.27
C THR A 142 -46.26 -5.15 17.50
N GLU A 143 -45.66 -5.11 18.69
CA GLU A 143 -46.24 -4.58 19.94
C GLU A 143 -45.25 -4.83 21.09
N LYS A 144 -44.26 -3.93 21.25
CA LYS A 144 -43.49 -3.83 22.49
C LYS A 144 -43.65 -2.42 23.02
N SER A 145 -44.21 -2.33 24.23
CA SER A 145 -44.42 -1.09 24.99
C SER A 145 -43.14 -0.24 25.00
N ALA A 146 -43.28 1.08 24.84
CA ALA A 146 -42.16 2.03 24.78
C ALA A 146 -41.15 1.86 25.93
N GLU A 147 -41.62 1.43 27.10
CA GLU A 147 -40.78 1.12 28.27
C GLU A 147 -39.74 0.01 27.99
N LYS A 148 -40.13 -1.04 27.28
CA LYS A 148 -39.24 -2.16 26.92
C LYS A 148 -38.24 -1.76 25.84
N GLN A 149 -38.62 -0.80 25.00
CA GLN A 149 -37.74 -0.23 23.98
C GLN A 149 -36.68 0.70 24.59
N ILE A 150 -37.00 1.38 25.69
CA ILE A 150 -36.07 2.20 26.47
C ILE A 150 -35.09 1.30 27.25
N GLU A 151 -35.58 0.24 27.91
CA GLU A 151 -34.72 -0.75 28.59
C GLU A 151 -33.77 -1.46 27.61
N ASP A 152 -34.26 -1.83 26.43
CA ASP A 152 -33.42 -2.39 25.36
C ASP A 152 -32.37 -1.37 24.87
N GLN A 153 -32.70 -0.07 24.83
CA GLN A 153 -31.76 0.99 24.44
C GLN A 153 -30.68 1.27 25.49
N ASP A 154 -31.03 1.28 26.78
CA ASP A 154 -30.08 1.50 27.88
C ASP A 154 -29.12 0.33 28.04
N ASN A 155 -29.60 -0.91 27.86
CA ASN A 155 -28.72 -2.08 27.82
C ASN A 155 -27.76 -2.02 26.62
N LEU A 156 -28.23 -1.57 25.46
CA LEU A 156 -27.39 -1.38 24.27
C LEU A 156 -26.34 -0.29 24.48
N GLN A 157 -26.69 0.80 25.18
CA GLN A 157 -25.75 1.86 25.52
C GLN A 157 -24.68 1.41 26.51
N ASN A 158 -25.06 0.63 27.53
CA ASN A 158 -24.11 0.06 28.48
C ASN A 158 -23.16 -0.96 27.84
N ASP A 159 -23.69 -1.82 26.97
CA ASP A 159 -22.87 -2.77 26.20
C ASP A 159 -21.90 -2.03 25.27
N LEU A 160 -22.36 -0.95 24.61
CA LEU A 160 -21.50 -0.13 23.76
C LEU A 160 -20.38 0.54 24.56
N ILE A 161 -20.69 1.10 25.74
CA ILE A 161 -19.68 1.72 26.61
C ILE A 161 -18.65 0.68 27.06
N HIS A 162 -19.10 -0.52 27.42
CA HIS A 162 -18.22 -1.62 27.79
C HIS A 162 -17.32 -2.06 26.62
N ASP A 163 -17.87 -2.16 25.42
CA ASP A 163 -17.12 -2.51 24.21
C ASP A 163 -16.13 -1.42 23.81
N MET A 164 -16.49 -0.14 23.96
CA MET A 164 -15.56 0.97 23.76
C MET A 164 -14.42 0.96 24.79
N ALA A 165 -14.71 0.67 26.06
CA ALA A 165 -13.69 0.53 27.09
C ALA A 165 -12.74 -0.64 26.78
N LYS A 166 -13.29 -1.76 26.30
CA LYS A 166 -12.50 -2.92 25.86
C LYS A 166 -11.63 -2.60 24.64
N LEU A 167 -12.16 -1.86 23.67
CA LEU A 167 -11.43 -1.43 22.48
C LEU A 167 -10.30 -0.45 22.81
N VAL A 168 -10.53 0.49 23.73
CA VAL A 168 -9.47 1.38 24.23
C VAL A 168 -8.42 0.57 25.00
N GLY A 169 -8.84 -0.44 25.75
CA GLY A 169 -7.93 -1.39 26.41
C GLY A 169 -7.06 -2.15 25.41
N SER A 170 -7.66 -2.72 24.36
CA SER A 170 -6.92 -3.42 23.30
C SER A 170 -6.03 -2.49 22.48
N LEU A 171 -6.47 -1.24 22.24
CA LEU A 171 -5.67 -0.22 21.57
C LEU A 171 -4.45 0.17 22.41
N LYS A 172 -4.63 0.34 23.72
CA LYS A 172 -3.52 0.61 24.65
C LYS A 172 -2.54 -0.56 24.69
N GLN A 173 -3.05 -1.79 24.70
CA GLN A 173 -2.21 -2.98 24.69
C GLN A 173 -1.47 -3.14 23.35
N GLY A 174 -2.14 -2.87 22.23
CA GLY A 174 -1.55 -2.84 20.89
C GLY A 174 -0.49 -1.74 20.75
N ALA A 175 -0.73 -0.54 21.31
CA ALA A 175 0.25 0.54 21.32
C ALA A 175 1.50 0.19 22.13
N ASN A 176 1.33 -0.47 23.29
CA ASN A 176 2.46 -0.95 24.09
C ASN A 176 3.25 -2.06 23.37
N ALA A 177 2.56 -3.01 22.73
CA ALA A 177 3.20 -4.05 21.93
C ALA A 177 3.95 -3.45 20.73
N PHE A 178 3.36 -2.45 20.06
CA PHE A 178 3.97 -1.73 18.96
C PHE A 178 5.20 -0.93 19.40
N GLN A 179 5.14 -0.27 20.55
CA GLN A 179 6.28 0.42 21.14
C GLN A 179 7.42 -0.56 21.47
N SER A 180 7.10 -1.72 22.04
CA SER A 180 8.09 -2.75 22.35
C SER A 180 8.73 -3.34 21.09
N ALA A 181 7.95 -3.56 20.02
CA ALA A 181 8.47 -4.01 18.73
C ALA A 181 9.36 -2.94 18.07
N LEU A 182 9.01 -1.65 18.19
CA LEU A 182 9.86 -0.55 17.72
C LEU A 182 11.18 -0.44 18.47
N ASP A 183 11.17 -0.65 19.79
CA ASP A 183 12.40 -0.63 20.59
C ASP A 183 13.30 -1.83 20.24
N GLU A 184 12.72 -3.00 19.94
CA GLU A 184 13.45 -4.17 19.44
C GLU A 184 14.02 -3.92 18.03
N ASP A 185 13.21 -3.39 17.11
CA ASP A 185 13.64 -3.03 15.75
C ASP A 185 14.76 -1.99 15.78
N LYS A 186 14.69 -1.01 16.70
CA LYS A 186 15.76 -0.03 16.91
C LYS A 186 17.08 -0.70 17.31
N PHE A 187 17.03 -1.70 18.19
CA PHE A 187 18.21 -2.46 18.61
C PHE A 187 18.79 -3.28 17.45
N VAL A 188 17.93 -3.91 16.64
CA VAL A 188 18.35 -4.64 15.43
C VAL A 188 18.97 -3.68 14.40
N LEU A 189 18.41 -2.48 14.24
CA LEU A 189 18.96 -1.46 13.35
C LEU A 189 20.35 -0.99 13.81
N ASP A 190 20.54 -0.78 15.11
CA ASP A 190 21.82 -0.38 15.71
C ASP A 190 22.87 -1.49 15.53
N ALA A 191 22.47 -2.75 15.70
CA ALA A 191 23.31 -3.91 15.41
C ALA A 191 23.68 -4.02 13.91
N ALA A 192 22.73 -3.72 13.01
CA ALA A 192 22.96 -3.68 11.58
C ALA A 192 23.89 -2.52 11.19
N GLU A 193 23.74 -1.34 11.81
CA GLU A 193 24.63 -0.18 11.61
C GLU A 193 26.07 -0.53 12.00
N ILE A 194 26.27 -1.15 13.17
CA ILE A 194 27.59 -1.63 13.61
C ILE A 194 28.15 -2.65 12.61
N GLY A 195 27.33 -3.60 12.14
CA GLY A 195 27.71 -4.58 11.13
C GLY A 195 28.17 -3.94 9.82
N VAL A 196 27.42 -2.96 9.31
CA VAL A 196 27.75 -2.20 8.10
C VAL A 196 29.02 -1.38 8.29
N GLN A 197 29.21 -0.76 9.45
CA GLN A 197 30.42 0.00 9.74
C GLN A 197 31.68 -0.90 9.77
N VAL A 198 31.56 -2.09 10.37
CA VAL A 198 32.65 -3.09 10.37
C VAL A 198 32.93 -3.61 8.96
N ALA A 199 31.89 -3.89 8.17
CA ALA A 199 32.04 -4.29 6.77
C ALA A 199 32.70 -3.20 5.92
N SER A 200 32.30 -1.94 6.09
CA SER A 200 32.89 -0.77 5.41
C SER A 200 34.37 -0.58 5.77
N ARG A 201 34.73 -0.72 7.06
CA ARG A 201 36.14 -0.69 7.50
C ARG A 201 36.95 -1.86 6.89
N SER A 202 36.37 -3.05 6.81
CA SER A 202 37.00 -4.21 6.18
C SER A 202 37.23 -3.97 4.68
N LEU A 203 36.22 -3.46 3.97
CA LEU A 203 36.28 -3.17 2.53
C LEU A 203 37.28 -2.05 2.22
N THR A 204 37.36 -1.03 3.07
CA THR A 204 38.36 0.04 2.99
C THR A 204 39.78 -0.50 3.24
N ASN A 205 39.96 -1.41 4.20
CA ASN A 205 41.24 -2.08 4.45
C ASN A 205 41.65 -3.01 3.30
N VAL A 206 40.72 -3.76 2.73
CA VAL A 206 40.95 -4.61 1.55
C VAL A 206 41.30 -3.75 0.33
N SER A 207 40.56 -2.67 0.10
CA SER A 207 40.84 -1.69 -0.96
C SER A 207 42.21 -1.02 -0.77
N GLY A 208 42.56 -0.65 0.46
CA GLY A 208 43.89 -0.11 0.81
C GLY A 208 45.03 -1.10 0.60
N LYS A 209 44.81 -2.39 0.89
CA LYS A 209 45.76 -3.47 0.59
C LYS A 209 45.88 -3.69 -0.92
N LEU A 210 44.78 -3.71 -1.66
CA LEU A 210 44.78 -3.81 -3.13
C LEU A 210 45.50 -2.63 -3.80
N LYS A 211 45.30 -1.41 -3.29
CA LYS A 211 46.00 -0.21 -3.78
C LYS A 211 47.50 -0.24 -3.49
N LYS A 212 47.93 -0.91 -2.42
CA LYS A 212 49.35 -1.20 -2.14
C LYS A 212 49.92 -2.30 -3.04
N TYR A 213 49.09 -3.18 -3.58
CA TYR A 213 49.41 -4.11 -4.68
C TYR A 213 49.38 -3.39 -6.04
N ASP A 214 50.19 -2.33 -6.17
CA ASP A 214 50.37 -1.64 -7.44
C ASP A 214 51.26 -2.47 -8.37
N LYS A 215 50.87 -2.58 -9.66
CA LYS A 215 51.50 -3.46 -10.68
C LYS A 215 53.01 -3.26 -10.80
N LYS A 216 53.51 -2.07 -10.47
CA LYS A 216 54.94 -1.71 -10.49
C LYS A 216 55.79 -2.55 -9.55
N LYS A 217 55.29 -2.89 -8.35
CA LYS A 217 56.04 -3.73 -7.38
C LYS A 217 56.05 -5.20 -7.77
N LEU A 218 54.96 -5.68 -8.37
CA LEU A 218 54.87 -7.05 -8.88
C LEU A 218 55.85 -7.26 -10.05
N GLY A 219 55.94 -6.29 -10.97
CA GLY A 219 56.91 -6.31 -12.06
C GLY A 219 58.35 -6.30 -11.56
N TYR A 220 58.66 -5.51 -10.52
CA TYR A 220 60.00 -5.47 -9.93
C TYR A 220 60.39 -6.78 -9.23
N LEU A 221 59.47 -7.39 -8.47
CA LEU A 221 59.70 -8.72 -7.87
C LEU A 221 59.87 -9.82 -8.92
N PHE A 222 59.09 -9.78 -10.00
CA PHE A 222 59.22 -10.70 -11.12
C PHE A 222 60.58 -10.56 -11.82
N TYR A 223 61.08 -9.33 -12.01
CA TYR A 223 62.38 -9.07 -12.61
C TYR A 223 63.54 -9.58 -11.73
N ILE A 224 63.44 -9.36 -10.41
CA ILE A 224 64.42 -9.90 -9.44
C ILE A 224 64.43 -11.42 -9.44
N LEU A 225 63.26 -12.06 -9.37
CA LEU A 225 63.15 -13.52 -9.35
C LEU A 225 63.70 -14.14 -10.65
N THR A 226 63.40 -13.53 -11.80
CA THR A 226 63.92 -13.95 -13.11
C THR A 226 65.45 -13.83 -13.17
N THR A 227 66.01 -12.75 -12.63
CA THR A 227 67.47 -12.54 -12.59
C THR A 227 68.15 -13.58 -11.70
N ILE A 228 67.58 -13.89 -10.54
CA ILE A 228 68.10 -14.94 -9.66
C ILE A 228 68.02 -16.30 -10.35
N PHE A 229 66.90 -16.61 -11.01
CA PHE A 229 66.74 -17.88 -11.72
C PHE A 229 67.75 -18.03 -12.87
N MET A 230 68.07 -16.94 -13.58
CA MET A 230 69.11 -16.92 -14.61
C MET A 230 70.50 -17.23 -14.03
N ILE A 231 70.85 -16.64 -12.88
CA ILE A 231 72.12 -16.88 -12.19
C ILE A 231 72.20 -18.33 -11.70
N VAL A 232 71.13 -18.84 -11.08
CA VAL A 232 71.06 -20.23 -10.62
C VAL A 232 71.18 -21.20 -11.79
N GLY A 233 70.52 -20.91 -12.92
CA GLY A 233 70.67 -21.68 -14.16
C GLY A 233 72.12 -21.73 -14.63
N LEU A 234 72.85 -20.61 -14.58
CA LEU A 234 74.26 -20.54 -14.94
C LEU A 234 75.16 -21.32 -13.98
N VAL A 235 74.88 -21.28 -12.68
CA VAL A 235 75.60 -22.09 -11.69
C VAL A 235 75.34 -23.58 -11.93
N VAL A 236 74.10 -23.97 -12.21
CA VAL A 236 73.74 -25.36 -12.51
C VAL A 236 74.43 -25.84 -13.80
N THR A 237 74.44 -25.05 -14.87
CA THR A 237 75.16 -25.42 -16.10
C THR A 237 76.67 -25.51 -15.88
N PHE A 238 77.25 -24.61 -15.08
CA PHE A 238 78.67 -24.69 -14.70
C PHE A 238 78.99 -25.95 -13.88
N ILE A 239 78.11 -26.32 -12.93
CA ILE A 239 78.23 -27.58 -12.19
C ILE A 239 78.16 -28.77 -13.14
N ILE A 240 77.23 -28.79 -14.10
CA ILE A 240 77.10 -29.87 -15.09
C ILE A 240 78.39 -30.00 -15.93
N ILE A 241 78.95 -28.90 -16.43
CA ILE A 241 80.21 -28.90 -17.20
C ILE A 241 81.37 -29.41 -16.34
N LYS A 242 81.44 -29.03 -15.06
CA LYS A 242 82.52 -29.48 -14.17
C LYS A 242 82.34 -30.92 -13.68
N LEU A 243 81.10 -31.43 -13.65
CA LEU A 243 80.78 -32.81 -13.27
C LEU A 243 80.98 -33.79 -14.44
N PHE A 244 80.86 -33.31 -15.68
CA PHE A 244 81.21 -34.02 -16.92
C PHE A 244 82.35 -33.31 -17.69
N PRO A 245 83.56 -33.17 -17.13
CA PRO A 245 84.67 -32.66 -17.90
C PRO A 245 85.21 -33.81 -18.77
N ALA A 246 85.04 -33.68 -20.08
CA ALA A 246 85.48 -34.60 -21.14
C ALA A 246 84.60 -35.84 -21.37
N LEU A 247 83.74 -35.74 -22.39
CA LEU A 247 83.87 -36.63 -23.55
C LEU A 247 84.69 -35.88 -24.61
#